data_AF-A0A7V3NAA5-F1
#
_entry.id   AF-A0A7V3NAA5-F1
#
_cell.length_a   1.000
_cell.length_b   1.000
_cell.length_c   1.000
_cell.angle_alpha   90.00
_cell.angle_beta   90.00
_cell.angle_gamma   90.00
#
_symmetry.space_group_name_H-M   'P 1'
#
loop_
_entity.id
_entity.type
_entity.pdbx_description
1 polymer ?
#
loop_
_entity_poly.entity_id
_entity_poly.type
_entity_poly.pdbx_seq_one_letter_code
_entity_poly.pdbx_strand_id
1 'polypeptide(L)'
;LLLREVAAKFPGIPLRRAREVGVAWEAVDAAAGALLALLHLDQVPANPPEVTGAEVARVLGRLTPGSPQSWQRLLAELTGCRPAVRPLRSAL
;
A
#
# COMPACT_ATOMS: atom_id res chain seq x y z
N LEU A 1 30.09 8.27 0.70
CA LEU A 1 30.05 9.75 0.72
C LEU A 1 28.62 10.29 0.85
N LEU A 2 27.65 9.89 0.02
CA LEU A 2 26.27 10.40 0.05
C LEU A 2 25.62 10.50 1.46
N LEU A 3 25.56 9.39 2.22
CA LEU A 3 24.89 9.39 3.53
C LEU A 3 25.57 10.33 4.55
N ARG A 4 26.88 10.53 4.44
CA ARG A 4 27.63 11.46 5.29
C ARG A 4 27.25 12.91 4.97
N GLU A 5 27.15 13.25 3.69
CA GLU A 5 26.73 14.58 3.25
C GLU A 5 25.28 14.87 3.62
N VAL A 6 24.39 13.88 3.50
CA VAL A 6 23.00 14.02 3.96
C VAL A 6 22.96 14.28 5.46
N ALA A 7 23.70 13.52 6.28
CA ALA A 7 23.76 13.74 7.72
C ALA A 7 24.31 15.14 8.09
N ALA A 8 25.29 15.65 7.34
CA ALA A 8 25.83 16.99 7.56
C ALA A 8 24.81 18.10 7.21
N LYS A 9 23.96 17.90 6.19
CA LYS A 9 22.92 18.87 5.80
C LYS A 9 21.72 18.92 6.76
N PHE A 10 21.46 17.83 7.50
CA PHE A 10 20.32 17.74 8.42
C PHE A 10 20.79 17.48 9.86
N PRO A 11 21.48 18.45 10.48
CA PRO A 11 21.95 18.30 11.85
C PRO A 11 20.76 18.10 12.80
N GLY A 12 20.86 17.11 13.68
CA GLY A 12 19.82 16.78 14.67
C GLY A 12 18.77 15.77 14.20
N ILE A 13 18.79 15.33 12.93
CA ILE A 13 17.91 14.26 12.43
C ILE A 13 18.69 12.94 12.38
N PRO A 14 18.32 11.92 13.18
CA PRO A 14 19.05 10.65 13.20
C PRO A 14 18.83 9.88 11.89
N LEU A 15 19.91 9.57 11.19
CA LEU A 15 19.89 8.68 10.04
C LEU A 15 19.96 7.22 10.52
N ARG A 16 18.94 6.43 10.19
CA ARG A 16 18.83 5.01 10.56
C ARG A 16 18.74 4.13 9.33
N ARG A 17 19.18 2.88 9.45
CA ARG A 17 18.99 1.88 8.38
C ARG A 17 17.61 1.26 8.49
N ALA A 18 16.99 0.92 7.36
CA ALA A 18 15.67 0.28 7.33
C ALA A 18 15.60 -1.02 8.17
N ARG A 19 16.68 -1.82 8.18
CA ARG A 19 16.77 -3.04 9.03
C ARG A 19 16.67 -2.76 10.53
N GLU A 20 17.06 -1.55 10.97
CA GLU A 20 16.99 -1.14 12.37
C GLU A 20 15.55 -0.83 12.81
N VAL A 21 14.60 -0.80 11.86
CA VAL A 21 13.15 -0.69 12.09
C VAL A 21 12.40 -1.94 11.58
N GLY A 22 13.10 -3.05 11.37
CA GLY A 22 12.48 -4.33 10.97
C GLY A 22 12.09 -4.42 9.49
N VAL A 23 12.55 -3.50 8.63
CA VAL A 23 12.23 -3.50 7.20
C VAL A 23 13.41 -4.07 6.41
N ALA A 24 13.13 -5.12 5.61
CA ALA A 24 14.05 -5.60 4.58
C ALA A 24 13.99 -4.65 3.37
N TRP A 25 14.97 -3.76 3.27
CA TRP A 25 14.99 -2.69 2.26
C TRP A 25 14.92 -3.22 0.83
N GLU A 26 15.57 -4.36 0.60
CA GLU A 26 15.67 -5.04 -0.69
C GLU A 26 14.30 -5.53 -1.19
N ALA A 27 13.33 -5.71 -0.29
CA ALA A 27 11.99 -6.18 -0.61
C ALA A 27 10.92 -5.08 -0.61
N VAL A 28 11.28 -3.82 -0.30
CA VAL A 28 10.30 -2.74 -0.11
C VAL A 28 9.44 -2.52 -1.34
N ASP A 29 10.03 -2.49 -2.54
CA ASP A 29 9.28 -2.25 -3.77
C ASP A 29 8.33 -3.40 -4.11
N ALA A 30 8.77 -4.65 -3.90
CA ALA A 30 7.94 -5.83 -4.10
C ALA A 30 6.79 -5.89 -3.07
N ALA A 31 7.08 -5.57 -1.81
CA ALA A 31 6.09 -5.48 -0.75
C ALA A 31 5.07 -4.38 -1.02
N ALA A 32 5.51 -3.21 -1.51
CA ALA A 32 4.64 -2.12 -1.91
C ALA A 32 3.68 -2.56 -3.04
N GLY A 33 4.19 -3.27 -4.06
CA GLY A 33 3.34 -3.84 -5.12
C GLY A 33 2.29 -4.83 -4.58
N ALA A 34 2.68 -5.72 -3.67
CA ALA A 34 1.76 -6.67 -3.04
C ALA A 34 0.70 -5.95 -2.17
N LEU A 35 1.08 -4.93 -1.42
CA LEU A 35 0.16 -4.10 -0.64
C LEU A 35 -0.82 -3.37 -1.55
N LEU A 36 -0.38 -2.79 -2.66
CA LEU A 36 -1.27 -2.15 -3.63
C LEU A 36 -2.27 -3.14 -4.24
N ALA A 37 -1.86 -4.37 -4.51
CA ALA A 37 -2.77 -5.43 -4.96
C ALA A 37 -3.82 -5.77 -3.89
N LEU A 38 -3.41 -5.90 -2.62
CA LEU A 38 -4.34 -6.14 -1.51
C LEU A 38 -5.35 -4.99 -1.38
N LEU A 39 -4.88 -3.74 -1.36
CA LEU A 39 -5.75 -2.57 -1.27
C LEU A 39 -6.69 -2.45 -2.48
N HIS A 40 -6.24 -2.87 -3.67
CA HIS A 40 -7.12 -2.98 -4.83
C HIS A 40 -8.24 -4.00 -4.62
N LEU A 41 -7.92 -5.18 -4.05
CA LEU A 41 -8.93 -6.20 -3.76
C LEU A 41 -9.94 -5.72 -2.70
N ASP A 42 -9.47 -5.02 -1.67
CA ASP A 42 -10.30 -4.47 -0.59
C ASP A 42 -11.01 -3.16 -0.98
N GLN A 43 -10.77 -2.65 -2.20
CA GLN A 43 -11.33 -1.38 -2.70
C GLN A 43 -10.96 -0.16 -1.83
N VAL A 44 -9.73 -0.15 -1.29
CA VAL A 44 -9.19 0.94 -0.47
C VAL A 44 -8.30 1.85 -1.33
N PRO A 45 -8.52 3.18 -1.34
CA PRO A 45 -7.66 4.12 -2.04
C PRO A 45 -6.21 4.11 -1.55
N ALA A 46 -5.25 4.24 -2.48
CA ALA A 46 -3.81 4.11 -2.17
C ALA A 46 -2.92 5.25 -2.69
N ASN A 47 -3.50 6.32 -3.25
CA ASN A 47 -2.80 7.57 -3.57
C ASN A 47 -3.26 8.70 -2.63
N PRO A 48 -2.49 9.03 -1.58
CA PRO A 48 -2.77 10.22 -0.78
C PRO A 48 -2.70 11.48 -1.65
N PRO A 49 -3.78 12.27 -1.76
CA PRO A 49 -3.79 13.53 -2.53
C PRO A 49 -2.69 14.50 -2.11
N GLU A 50 -2.35 14.55 -0.82
CA GLU A 50 -1.34 15.44 -0.25
C GLU A 50 0.07 15.11 -0.73
N VAL A 51 0.30 13.85 -1.14
CA VAL A 51 1.58 13.36 -1.68
C VAL A 51 1.58 13.37 -3.20
N THR A 52 0.46 13.00 -3.82
CA THR A 52 0.39 12.75 -5.28
C THR A 52 -0.13 13.93 -6.09
N GLY A 53 -0.75 14.94 -5.45
CA GLY A 53 -1.39 16.06 -6.13
C GLY A 53 -2.68 15.69 -6.88
N ALA A 54 -3.16 14.45 -6.76
CA ALA A 54 -4.43 14.04 -7.32
C ALA A 54 -5.57 14.81 -6.65
N GLU A 55 -6.62 15.17 -7.38
CA GLU A 55 -7.78 15.89 -6.83
C GLU A 55 -8.45 15.13 -5.69
N VAL A 56 -8.50 13.80 -5.80
CA VAL A 56 -9.17 12.92 -4.86
C VAL A 56 -8.43 11.58 -4.79
N ALA A 57 -8.50 10.90 -3.64
CA ALA A 57 -7.98 9.54 -3.49
C ALA A 57 -8.73 8.54 -4.41
N ARG A 58 -7.99 7.54 -4.90
CA ARG A 58 -8.39 6.53 -5.88
C ARG A 58 -7.84 5.16 -5.51
N VAL A 59 -8.63 4.13 -5.83
CA VAL A 59 -8.14 2.75 -5.87
C VAL A 59 -7.16 2.62 -7.05
N LEU A 60 -5.97 2.10 -6.80
CA LEU A 60 -4.90 2.02 -7.81
C LEU A 60 -4.82 0.62 -8.41
N GLY A 61 -4.35 0.53 -9.65
CA GLY A 61 -4.08 -0.74 -10.33
C GLY A 61 -5.26 -1.29 -11.14
N ARG A 62 -5.03 -2.47 -11.72
CA ARG A 62 -6.01 -3.22 -12.52
C ARG A 62 -5.79 -4.71 -12.30
N LEU A 63 -6.87 -5.47 -12.13
CA LEU A 63 -6.80 -6.93 -12.13
C LEU A 63 -6.77 -7.45 -13.56
N THR A 64 -5.75 -8.26 -13.85
CA THR A 64 -5.68 -9.07 -15.08
C THR A 64 -5.90 -10.52 -14.69
N PRO A 65 -7.02 -11.16 -15.09
CA PRO A 65 -7.27 -12.55 -14.78
C PRO A 65 -6.15 -13.47 -15.29
N GLY A 66 -5.67 -14.35 -14.42
CA GLY A 66 -4.69 -15.39 -14.75
C GLY A 66 -5.38 -16.68 -15.20
N SER A 67 -4.96 -17.81 -14.62
CA SER A 67 -5.63 -19.09 -14.89
C SER A 67 -7.10 -19.05 -14.44
N PRO A 68 -8.03 -19.68 -15.20
CA PRO A 68 -9.45 -19.69 -14.85
C PRO A 68 -9.72 -20.21 -13.44
N GLN A 69 -8.99 -21.24 -13.00
CA GLN A 69 -9.16 -21.84 -11.68
C GLN A 69 -8.78 -20.88 -10.56
N SER A 70 -7.62 -20.22 -10.66
CA SER A 70 -7.19 -19.24 -9.66
C SER A 70 -8.11 -18.02 -9.64
N TRP A 71 -8.58 -17.58 -10.81
CA TRP A 71 -9.52 -16.47 -10.93
C TRP A 71 -10.87 -16.79 -10.27
N GLN A 72 -11.46 -17.96 -10.54
CA GLN A 72 -12.69 -18.40 -9.90
C GLN A 72 -12.55 -18.48 -8.38
N ARG A 73 -11.41 -19.00 -7.91
CA ARG A 73 -11.12 -19.08 -6.47
C ARG A 73 -11.06 -17.70 -5.82
N LEU A 74 -10.39 -16.74 -6.46
CA LEU A 74 -10.36 -15.35 -5.99
C LEU A 74 -11.76 -14.74 -5.93
N LEU A 75 -12.57 -14.89 -6.98
CA LEU A 75 -13.93 -14.36 -7.00
C LEU A 75 -14.81 -14.97 -5.89
N ALA A 76 -14.66 -16.26 -5.60
CA ALA A 76 -15.36 -16.91 -4.50
C ALA A 76 -14.98 -16.29 -3.13
N GLU A 77 -13.69 -16.02 -2.89
CA GLU A 77 -13.22 -15.35 -1.67
C GLU A 77 -13.78 -13.91 -1.57
N LEU A 78 -13.67 -13.14 -2.65
CA LEU A 78 -14.15 -11.75 -2.67
C LEU A 78 -15.66 -11.63 -2.45
N THR A 79 -16.44 -12.60 -2.94
CA THR A 79 -17.91 -12.62 -2.76
C THR A 79 -18.35 -13.19 -1.42
N GLY A 80 -17.54 -14.05 -0.80
CA GLY A 80 -17.78 -14.59 0.55
C GLY A 80 -17.55 -13.56 1.65
N CYS A 81 -16.64 -12.62 1.44
CA CYS A 81 -16.40 -11.50 2.34
C CYS A 81 -17.50 -10.43 2.22
N ARG A 82 -18.45 -10.43 3.15
CA ARG A 82 -19.39 -9.30 3.30
C ARG A 82 -18.79 -8.25 4.22
N PRO A 83 -18.52 -7.02 3.75
CA PRO A 83 -18.13 -5.94 4.63
C PRO A 83 -19.26 -5.72 5.65
N ALA A 84 -18.89 -5.59 6.93
CA ALA A 84 -19.83 -5.17 7.94
C ALA A 84 -20.33 -3.77 7.57
N VAL A 85 -21.57 -3.68 7.07
CA VAL A 85 -22.20 -2.41 6.73
C VAL A 85 -22.24 -1.56 8.00
N ARG A 86 -21.35 -0.58 8.10
CA ARG A 86 -21.39 0.42 9.16
C ARG A 86 -22.19 1.61 8.66
N PRO A 87 -23.20 2.07 9.41
CA PRO A 87 -23.92 3.27 9.03
C PRO A 87 -22.96 4.47 9.11
N LEU A 88 -23.13 5.45 8.21
CA LEU A 88 -22.25 6.63 8.12
C LEU A 88 -22.08 7.38 9.45
N ARG A 89 -23.10 7.36 10.31
CA ARG A 89 -23.04 7.88 11.69
C ARG A 89 -22.01 7.21 12.61
N SER A 90 -21.39 6.12 12.17
CA SER A 90 -20.39 5.33 12.89
C SER A 90 -19.00 5.39 12.24
N ALA A 91 -18.82 6.21 11.20
CA ALA A 91 -17.50 6.60 10.71
C ALA A 91 -17.08 7.85 11.47
N LEU A 92 -16.12 7.69 12.40
CA LEU A 92 -15.49 8.79 13.14
C LEU A 92 -14.21 9.23 12.41
#